data_AF-A0A529FNW8-F1
#
_entry.id   AF-A0A529FNW8-F1
#
_cell.length_a   1.000
_cell.length_b   1.000
_cell.length_c   1.000
_cell.angle_alpha   90.00
_cell.angle_beta   90.00
_cell.angle_gamma   90.00
#
_symmetry.space_group_name_H-M   'P 1'
#
loop_
_entity.id
_entity.type
_entity.pdbx_description
1 polymer ?
#
loop_
_entity_poly.entity_id
_entity_poly.type
_entity_poly.pdbx_seq_one_letter_code
_entity_poly.pdbx_strand_id
1 'polypeptide(L)' 'TDVERDATHIAFKVRRCPLKDAWVEAGVGEEKLATLCRIAGAFDRGLFEATGVRFENVTWTPGHGSGCCHIALTNRDAG' A
#
# COMPACT_ATOMS: atom_id res chain seq x y z
N THR A 1 0.84 -7.07 12.27
CA THR A 1 0.19 -6.65 11.02
C THR A 1 -1.00 -7.55 10.85
N ASP A 2 -2.15 -7.03 10.43
CA ASP A 2 -3.31 -7.89 10.17
C ASP A 2 -3.08 -8.47 8.77
N VAL A 3 -2.92 -9.80 8.69
CA VAL A 3 -2.51 -10.50 7.48
C VAL A 3 -3.49 -11.64 7.22
N GLU A 4 -4.03 -11.67 6.00
CA GLU A 4 -4.84 -12.75 5.44
C GLU A 4 -4.01 -13.44 4.35
N ARG A 5 -4.07 -14.77 4.30
CA ARG A 5 -3.31 -15.59 3.34
C ARG A 5 -4.15 -16.78 2.90
N ASP A 6 -4.10 -17.07 1.61
CA ASP A 6 -4.53 -18.32 1.01
C ASP A 6 -3.43 -18.86 0.07
N ALA A 7 -3.74 -19.87 -0.73
CA ALA A 7 -2.78 -20.52 -1.62
C ALA A 7 -2.26 -19.62 -2.76
N THR A 8 -3.03 -18.60 -3.13
CA THR A 8 -2.79 -17.76 -4.32
C THR A 8 -2.87 -16.27 -4.04
N HIS A 9 -3.21 -15.88 -2.82
CA HIS A 9 -3.45 -14.50 -2.43
C HIS A 9 -2.96 -14.22 -1.01
N ILE A 10 -2.52 -12.98 -0.80
CA ILE A 10 -2.15 -12.43 0.49
C ILE A 10 -2.62 -10.97 0.58
N ALA A 11 -3.33 -10.64 1.64
CA ALA A 11 -3.70 -9.27 1.97
C ALA A 11 -3.17 -8.86 3.34
N PHE A 12 -2.72 -7.61 3.48
CA PHE A 12 -2.21 -7.13 4.75
C PHE A 12 -2.37 -5.63 4.95
N LYS A 13 -2.52 -5.23 6.21
CA LYS A 13 -2.54 -3.82 6.64
C LYS A 13 -1.16 -3.37 7.09
N VAL A 14 -0.53 -2.50 6.31
CA VAL A 14 0.76 -1.90 6.65
C VAL A 14 0.60 -1.04 7.90
N ARG A 15 1.17 -1.47 9.02
CA ARG A 15 1.06 -0.75 10.30
C ARG A 15 1.91 0.53 10.33
N ARG A 16 3.08 0.50 9.69
CA ARG A 16 4.05 1.60 9.64
C ARG A 16 4.70 1.64 8.26
N CYS A 17 4.73 2.81 7.64
CA CYS A 17 5.34 3.01 6.32
C CYS A 17 6.50 4.02 6.47
N PRO A 18 7.76 3.60 6.27
CA PRO A 18 8.91 4.50 6.43
C PRO A 18 8.84 5.75 5.55
N LEU A 19 8.29 5.65 4.33
CA LEU A 19 8.10 6.81 3.46
C LEU A 19 7.12 7.82 4.06
N LYS A 20 5.96 7.32 4.54
CA LYS A 20 4.97 8.18 5.19
C LYS A 20 5.55 8.86 6.43
N ASP A 21 6.28 8.11 7.26
CA ASP A 21 6.92 8.66 8.46
C ASP A 21 7.91 9.77 8.11
N ALA A 22 8.76 9.55 7.11
CA ALA A 22 9.73 10.55 6.67
C ALA A 22 9.05 11.83 6.14
N TRP A 23 7.93 11.70 5.42
CA TRP A 23 7.17 12.85 4.94
C TRP A 23 6.47 13.60 6.08
N VAL A 24 5.96 12.89 7.08
CA VAL A 24 5.39 13.51 8.30
C VAL A 24 6.48 14.27 9.06
N GLU A 25 7.65 13.66 9.25
CA GLU A 25 8.82 14.30 9.89
C GLU A 25 9.28 15.54 9.12
N ALA A 26 9.19 15.52 7.79
CA ALA A 26 9.47 16.66 6.93
C ALA A 26 8.37 17.74 6.92
N GLY A 27 7.30 17.59 7.72
CA GLY A 27 6.22 18.57 7.82
C GLY A 27 5.26 18.60 6.63
N VAL A 28 5.16 17.51 5.87
CA VAL A 28 4.22 17.44 4.74
C VAL A 28 2.78 17.39 5.25
N GLY A 29 1.97 18.37 4.84
CA GLY A 29 0.54 18.42 5.18
C GLY A 29 -0.26 17.25 4.61
N GLU A 30 -1.41 16.95 5.23
CA GLU A 30 -2.15 15.70 5.02
C GLU A 30 -2.60 15.46 3.56
N GLU A 31 -3.07 16.49 2.85
CA GLU A 31 -3.50 16.35 1.45
C GLU A 31 -2.34 15.97 0.53
N LYS A 32 -1.18 16.62 0.74
CA LYS A 32 0.04 16.32 0.01
C LYS A 32 0.57 14.93 0.40
N LEU A 33 0.47 14.56 1.68
CA LEU A 33 0.85 13.24 2.16
C LEU A 33 0.03 12.13 1.51
N ALA A 34 -1.30 12.29 1.41
CA ALA A 34 -2.18 11.35 0.71
C ALA A 34 -1.80 11.22 -0.78
N THR A 35 -1.46 12.35 -1.42
CA THR A 35 -0.98 12.35 -2.80
C THR A 35 0.33 11.57 -2.95
N LEU A 36 1.30 11.76 -2.04
CA LEU A 36 2.56 11.02 -2.05
C LEU A 36 2.36 9.53 -1.80
N CYS A 37 1.48 9.15 -0.87
CA CYS A 37 1.10 7.74 -0.65
C CYS A 37 0.48 7.11 -1.90
N ARG A 38 -0.38 7.86 -2.62
CA ARG A 38 -0.95 7.40 -3.91
C ARG A 38 0.13 7.19 -4.97
N ILE A 39 1.10 8.09 -5.06
CA ILE A 39 2.23 7.98 -6.01
C ILE A 39 3.10 6.77 -5.67
N ALA A 40 3.47 6.58 -4.39
CA ALA A 40 4.23 5.41 -3.96
C ALA A 40 3.46 4.09 -4.23
N GLY A 41 2.15 4.08 -3.97
CA GLY A 41 1.31 2.92 -4.29
C GLY A 41 1.23 2.62 -5.79
N ALA A 42 1.32 3.62 -6.66
CA ALA A 42 1.39 3.42 -8.10
C ALA A 42 2.75 2.87 -8.55
N PHE A 43 3.85 3.28 -7.91
CA PHE A 43 5.16 2.67 -8.11
C PHE A 43 5.16 1.19 -7.71
N ASP A 44 4.62 0.86 -6.53
CA ASP A 44 4.50 -0.52 -6.05
C ASP A 44 3.73 -1.39 -7.06
N ARG A 45 2.60 -0.88 -7.56
CA ARG A 45 1.82 -1.58 -8.60
C ARG A 45 2.67 -1.92 -9.82
N GLY A 46 3.38 -0.93 -10.38
CA GLY A 46 4.24 -1.15 -11.54
C GLY A 46 5.33 -2.19 -11.28
N LEU A 47 5.93 -2.18 -10.09
CA LEU A 47 6.95 -3.14 -9.67
C LEU A 47 6.38 -4.57 -9.59
N PHE A 48 5.25 -4.78 -8.92
CA PHE A 48 4.66 -6.11 -8.76
C PHE A 48 4.01 -6.64 -10.04
N GLU A 49 3.33 -5.79 -10.79
CA GLU A 49 2.73 -6.21 -12.06
C GLU A 49 3.81 -6.58 -13.09
N ALA A 50 4.96 -5.91 -13.10
CA ALA A 50 6.08 -6.28 -13.96
C ALA A 50 6.62 -7.69 -13.66
N THR A 51 6.49 -8.19 -12.42
CA THR A 51 6.98 -9.52 -12.02
C THR A 51 5.95 -10.64 -12.18
N GLY A 52 4.74 -10.34 -12.67
CA GLY A 52 3.70 -11.37 -12.80
C GLY A 52 2.75 -11.48 -11.62
N VAL A 53 2.73 -10.50 -10.72
CA VAL A 53 1.82 -10.48 -9.55
C VAL A 53 0.73 -9.44 -9.78
N ARG A 54 -0.54 -9.79 -9.53
CA ARG A 54 -1.63 -8.79 -9.48
C ARG A 54 -1.51 -8.00 -8.19
N PHE A 55 -1.62 -6.69 -8.28
CA PHE A 55 -1.46 -5.79 -7.15
C PHE A 55 -2.67 -4.87 -6.99
N GLU A 56 -3.29 -4.95 -5.82
CA GLU A 56 -4.32 -4.02 -5.38
C GLU A 56 -3.91 -3.34 -4.09
N ASN A 57 -4.30 -2.09 -3.94
CA ASN A 57 -4.06 -1.36 -2.71
C ASN A 57 -5.11 -0.30 -2.42
N VAL A 58 -5.29 -0.03 -1.13
CA VAL A 58 -5.94 1.18 -0.65
C VAL A 58 -4.86 1.99 0.05
N THR A 59 -4.54 3.17 -0.49
CA THR A 59 -3.50 4.03 0.05
C THR A 59 -4.01 4.86 1.23
N TRP A 60 -3.09 5.28 2.09
CA TRP A 60 -3.43 6.15 3.21
C TRP A 60 -4.07 7.47 2.75
N THR A 61 -5.09 7.89 3.49
CA THR A 61 -5.78 9.19 3.37
C THR A 61 -6.12 9.72 4.77
N PRO A 62 -6.48 11.01 4.93
CA PRO A 62 -7.07 11.49 6.19
C PRO A 62 -8.26 10.62 6.60
N GLY A 63 -8.33 10.24 7.87
CA GLY A 63 -9.41 9.39 8.40
C GLY A 63 -9.32 7.89 8.06
N HIS A 64 -8.25 7.40 7.43
CA HIS A 64 -8.08 5.98 7.06
C HIS A 64 -8.05 5.00 8.26
N GLY A 65 -8.01 5.51 9.50
CA GLY A 65 -7.93 4.70 10.71
C GLY A 65 -6.49 4.32 11.08
N SER A 66 -6.32 3.26 11.86
CA SER A 66 -5.01 2.81 12.32
C SER A 66 -4.21 2.14 11.20
N GLY A 67 -3.06 2.71 10.83
CA GLY A 67 -2.13 2.14 9.84
C GLY A 67 -1.80 3.07 8.69
N CYS A 68 -1.26 2.50 7.62
CA CYS A 68 -0.88 3.19 6.39
C CYS A 68 -1.70 2.68 5.20
N CYS A 69 -1.13 1.80 4.37
CA CYS A 69 -1.80 1.25 3.19
C CYS A 69 -2.29 -0.17 3.47
N HIS A 70 -3.37 -0.57 2.80
CA HIS A 70 -3.77 -1.97 2.70
C HIS A 70 -3.32 -2.49 1.34
N ILE A 71 -2.66 -3.64 1.31
CA ILE A 71 -2.09 -4.23 0.09
C ILE A 71 -2.65 -5.64 -0.06
N ALA A 72 -3.03 -5.99 -1.29
CA ALA A 72 -3.42 -7.31 -1.70
C ALA A 72 -2.59 -7.73 -2.91
N LEU A 73 -1.98 -8.92 -2.83
CA LEU A 73 -1.22 -9.54 -3.90
C LEU A 73 -1.90 -10.84 -4.29
N THR A 74 -2.06 -11.08 -5.58
CA THR A 74 -2.66 -12.32 -6.10
C THR A 74 -1.82 -12.85 -7.26
N ASN A 75 -1.70 -14.17 -7.39
CA ASN A 75 -1.09 -14.78 -8.56
C ASN A 75 -1.81 -14.31 -9.83
N ARG A 76 -1.07 -14.00 -10.91
CA ARG A 76 -1.67 -13.50 -12.16
C ARG A 76 -2.73 -14.44 -12.76
N ASP A 77 -2.54 -15.74 -12.56
CA ASP A 77 -3.37 -16.80 -13.15
C ASP A 77 -4.41 -17.36 -12.17
N ALA A 78 -4.52 -16.82 -10.96
CA ALA A 78 -5.62 -17.15 -10.06
C ALA A 78 -6.87 -16.41 -10.56
N GLY A 79 -7.69 -17.13 -11.33
CA GLY A 79 -9.00 -16.71 -11.83
C GLY A 79 -10.10 -16.94 -10.81
#